data_AF-A0A358N892-F1
#
_entry.id   AF-A0A358N892-F1
#
_cell.length_a   1.000
_cell.length_b   1.000
_cell.length_c   1.000
_cell.angle_alpha   90.00
_cell.angle_beta   90.00
_cell.angle_gamma   90.00
#
_symmetry.space_group_name_H-M   'P 1'
#
loop_
_entity.id
_entity.type
_entity.pdbx_description
1 polymer ?
#
loop_
_entity_poly.entity_id
_entity_poly.type
_entity_poly.pdbx_seq_one_letter_code
_entity_poly.pdbx_strand_id
1 'polypeptide(L)' 'MTSPLIKIDDKHIPLYRVVWVSDVPHFCGEPECMHEGDYEVRLDVDDSLWTNTSGRNEILKSLARWCGDTNPEDD' A
#
# COMPACT_ATOMS: atom_id res chain seq x y z
N MET A 1 16.94 7.08 10.75
CA MET A 1 15.73 6.25 10.90
C MET A 1 14.83 6.54 9.71
N THR A 2 14.39 5.52 8.99
CA THR A 2 13.40 5.68 7.90
C THR A 2 12.09 6.22 8.49
N SER A 3 11.41 7.11 7.79
CA SER A 3 10.09 7.61 8.22
C SER A 3 9.13 6.43 8.39
N PRO A 4 8.41 6.31 9.53
CA PRO A 4 7.42 5.25 9.73
C PRO A 4 6.08 5.57 9.05
N LEU A 5 6.00 6.65 8.27
CA LEU A 5 4.80 7.09 7.57
C LEU A 5 4.95 6.88 6.06
N ILE A 6 3.88 6.39 5.43
CA ILE A 6 3.71 6.34 3.98
C ILE A 6 2.53 7.23 3.59
N LYS A 7 2.61 7.91 2.44
CA LYS A 7 1.47 8.59 1.85
C LYS A 7 0.76 7.66 0.87
N ILE A 8 -0.53 7.43 1.09
CA ILE A 8 -1.40 6.69 0.16
C ILE A 8 -2.52 7.65 -0.22
N ASP A 9 -2.61 7.99 -1.52
CA ASP A 9 -3.47 9.06 -2.02
C ASP A 9 -3.23 10.39 -1.26
N ASP A 10 -4.20 10.90 -0.51
CA ASP A 10 -4.10 12.13 0.28
C ASP A 10 -3.80 11.89 1.78
N LYS A 11 -3.56 10.63 2.19
CA LYS A 11 -3.47 10.22 3.61
C LYS A 11 -2.06 9.82 3.98
N HIS A 12 -1.55 10.34 5.10
CA HIS A 12 -0.31 9.86 5.71
C HIS A 12 -0.64 8.78 6.74
N ILE A 13 -0.20 7.55 6.48
CA ILE A 13 -0.55 6.37 7.26
C ILE A 13 0.73 5.81 7.90
N PRO A 14 0.70 5.45 9.19
CA PRO A 14 1.79 4.70 9.79
C PRO A 14 1.91 3.29 9.18
N LEU A 15 3.12 2.89 8.80
CA LEU A 15 3.39 1.58 8.17
C LEU A 15 2.90 0.41 9.02
N TYR A 16 2.96 0.52 10.36
CA TYR A 16 2.50 -0.54 11.27
C TYR A 16 0.98 -0.82 11.19
N ARG A 17 0.20 0.08 10.57
CA ARG A 17 -1.25 -0.12 10.40
C ARG A 17 -1.59 -0.96 9.17
N VAL A 18 -0.64 -1.13 8.24
CA VAL A 18 -0.87 -1.93 7.02
C VAL A 18 -0.81 -3.41 7.40
N VAL A 19 -1.90 -4.13 7.14
CA VAL A 19 -2.04 -5.56 7.40
C VAL A 19 -1.61 -6.38 6.19
N TRP A 20 -2.08 -6.00 5.00
CA TRP A 20 -1.68 -6.61 3.73
C TRP A 20 -1.90 -5.64 2.57
N VAL A 21 -1.22 -5.90 1.45
CA VAL A 21 -1.33 -5.18 0.19
C VAL A 21 -1.69 -6.20 -0.90
N SER A 22 -2.72 -5.92 -1.68
CA SER A 22 -3.12 -6.82 -2.77
C SER A 22 -2.05 -6.87 -3.86
N ASP A 23 -1.73 -8.09 -4.32
CA ASP A 23 -0.83 -8.29 -5.46
C ASP A 23 -1.54 -8.09 -6.80
N VAL A 24 -2.87 -8.27 -6.83
CA VAL A 24 -3.72 -8.10 -8.01
C VAL A 24 -4.62 -6.87 -7.89
N PRO A 25 -4.84 -6.14 -8.98
CA PRO A 25 -5.79 -5.04 -9.00
C PRO A 25 -7.24 -5.56 -8.86
N HIS A 26 -8.10 -4.73 -8.29
CA HIS A 26 -9.51 -5.05 -8.09
C HIS A 26 -10.31 -4.99 -9.39
N PHE A 27 -11.11 -6.02 -9.63
CA PHE A 27 -12.06 -6.09 -10.75
C PHE A 27 -13.29 -6.86 -10.29
N CYS A 28 -14.40 -6.16 -10.04
CA CYS A 28 -15.65 -6.77 -9.58
C CYS A 28 -16.76 -6.73 -10.63
N GLY A 29 -16.65 -5.88 -11.66
CA GLY A 29 -17.66 -5.72 -12.70
C GLY A 29 -18.87 -4.89 -12.26
N GLU A 30 -18.84 -4.31 -11.06
CA GLU A 30 -19.91 -3.44 -10.57
C GLU A 30 -19.83 -2.07 -11.29
N PRO A 31 -20.90 -1.62 -11.96
CA PRO A 31 -20.86 -0.41 -12.80
C PRO A 31 -20.48 0.89 -12.07
N GLU A 32 -20.68 0.93 -10.75
CA GLU A 32 -20.43 2.10 -9.91
C GLU A 32 -19.13 1.96 -9.08
N CYS A 33 -18.32 0.92 -9.33
CA CYS A 33 -17.06 0.75 -8.62
C CYS A 33 -16.04 1.81 -9.05
N MET A 34 -15.52 2.56 -8.08
CA MET A 34 -14.52 3.61 -8.28
C MET A 34 -13.07 3.13 -8.13
N HIS A 35 -12.88 1.83 -7.92
CA HIS A 35 -11.57 1.23 -7.61
C HIS A 35 -11.19 0.09 -8.55
N GLU A 36 -11.89 -0.06 -9.69
CA GLU A 36 -11.46 -1.01 -10.70
C GLU A 36 -10.07 -0.64 -11.23
N GLY A 37 -9.16 -1.62 -11.26
CA GLY A 37 -7.77 -1.41 -11.64
C GLY A 37 -6.85 -0.92 -10.51
N ASP A 38 -7.40 -0.48 -9.37
CA ASP A 38 -6.62 -0.11 -8.18
C ASP A 38 -6.26 -1.32 -7.33
N TYR A 39 -5.21 -1.16 -6.53
CA TYR A 39 -4.75 -2.14 -5.55
C TYR A 39 -5.23 -1.77 -4.17
N GLU A 40 -5.79 -2.76 -3.50
CA GLU A 40 -6.28 -2.64 -2.14
C GLU A 40 -5.12 -2.71 -1.13
N VAL A 41 -5.17 -1.84 -0.14
CA VAL A 41 -4.27 -1.80 1.01
C VAL A 41 -5.13 -1.89 2.26
N ARG A 42 -5.05 -3.01 2.98
CA ARG A 42 -5.86 -3.26 4.16
C ARG A 42 -5.18 -2.71 5.41
N LEU A 43 -5.95 -1.98 6.22
CA LEU A 43 -5.55 -1.47 7.52
C LEU A 43 -6.14 -2.32 8.67
N ASP A 44 -5.60 -2.14 9.87
CA ASP A 44 -5.91 -2.91 11.09
C ASP A 44 -7.33 -2.78 11.67
N VAL A 45 -8.11 -1.77 11.24
CA VAL A 45 -9.47 -1.47 11.76
C VAL A 45 -10.58 -1.74 10.73
N ASP A 46 -10.40 -2.78 9.90
CA ASP A 46 -11.30 -3.13 8.79
C ASP A 46 -11.45 -2.04 7.69
N ASP A 47 -10.56 -1.05 7.66
CA ASP A 47 -10.50 -0.03 6.61
C ASP A 47 -9.63 -0.49 5.43
N SER A 48 -10.05 -0.14 4.21
CA SER A 48 -9.23 -0.29 3.00
C SER A 48 -8.91 1.06 2.39
N LEU A 49 -7.67 1.20 1.96
CA LEU A 49 -7.25 2.25 1.04
C LEU A 49 -6.99 1.65 -0.33
N TRP A 50 -7.04 2.51 -1.34
CA TRP A 50 -6.87 2.14 -2.73
C TRP A 50 -5.75 2.94 -3.34
N THR A 51 -4.94 2.31 -4.17
CA THR A 51 -3.81 2.96 -4.83
C THR A 51 -3.54 2.33 -6.18
N ASN A 52 -2.98 3.11 -7.09
CA ASN A 52 -2.44 2.58 -8.34
C ASN A 52 -1.20 1.69 -8.12
N THR A 53 -0.72 1.06 -9.22
CA THR A 53 0.47 0.20 -9.24
C THR A 53 1.72 0.84 -8.63
N SER A 54 1.96 2.13 -8.88
CA SER A 54 3.15 2.81 -8.36
C SER A 54 3.10 2.92 -6.84
N GLY A 55 1.94 3.34 -6.30
CA GLY A 55 1.78 3.45 -4.85
C GLY A 55 1.81 2.08 -4.16
N ARG A 56 1.25 1.02 -4.78
CA ARG A 56 1.40 -0.36 -4.28
C ARG A 56 2.88 -0.74 -4.11
N ASN A 57 3.69 -0.48 -5.14
CA ASN A 57 5.11 -0.81 -5.13
C ASN A 57 5.88 0.03 -4.08
N GLU A 58 5.54 1.30 -3.92
CA GLU A 58 6.14 2.18 -2.90
C GLU A 58 5.81 1.71 -1.48
N ILE A 59 4.58 1.25 -1.24
CA ILE A 59 4.17 0.68 0.04
C ILE A 59 4.97 -0.59 0.35
N LEU A 60 5.05 -1.52 -0.61
CA LEU A 60 5.82 -2.76 -0.44
C LEU A 60 7.30 -2.48 -0.17
N LYS A 61 7.91 -1.55 -0.92
CA LYS A 61 9.31 -1.12 -0.70
C LYS A 61 9.50 -0.51 0.68
N SER A 62 8.57 0.32 1.12
CA SER A 62 8.63 0.98 2.43
C SER A 62 8.46 0.00 3.59
N LEU A 63 7.57 -0.99 3.45
CA LEU A 63 7.40 -2.08 4.42
C LEU A 63 8.65 -2.95 4.50
N ALA A 64 9.22 -3.37 3.36
CA ALA A 64 10.45 -4.14 3.31
C ALA A 64 11.61 -3.41 4.02
N ARG A 65 11.83 -2.13 3.66
CA ARG A 65 12.83 -1.28 4.29
C ARG A 65 12.59 -1.09 5.79
N TRP A 66 11.33 -0.97 6.22
CA TRP A 66 10.98 -0.80 7.62
C TRP A 66 11.21 -2.08 8.45
N CYS A 67 10.97 -3.25 7.86
CA CYS A 67 11.28 -4.56 8.45
C CYS A 67 12.79 -4.88 8.50
N GLY A 68 13.65 -4.01 7.97
CA GLY A 68 15.10 -4.23 7.90
C GLY A 68 15.53 -5.10 6.73
N ASP A 69 14.64 -5.34 5.76
CA ASP A 69 14.99 -5.98 4.49
C ASP A 69 15.64 -4.93 3.59
N THR A 70 16.93 -4.69 3.83
CA THR A 70 17.75 -3.80 3.00
C THR A 70 18.33 -4.62 1.86
N ASN A 71 17.75 -4.51 0.67
CA ASN A 71 18.44 -4.94 -0.54
C ASN A 71 19.61 -3.97 -0.77
N PRO A 72 20.86 -4.44 -0.99
CA PRO A 72 22.05 -3.57 -1.05
C PRO A 72 22.09 -2.59 -2.24
N GLU A 73 21.10 -2.61 -3.13
CA GLU A 73 20.98 -1.73 -4.29
C GLU A 73 20.09 -0.50 -4.04
N ASP A 74 19.58 -0.31 -2.81
CA ASP A 74 18.64 0.75 -2.43
C ASP A 74 19.28 2.05 -1.86
N ASP A 75 20.62 2.18 -1.90
CA ASP A 75 21.37 3.41 -1.55
C ASP A 75 21.86 4.19 -2.78
#